data_AF-A0A973JC46-F1
#
_entry.id   AF-A0A973JC46-F1
#
_cell.length_a   1.000
_cell.length_b   1.000
_cell.length_c   1.000
_cell.angle_alpha   90.00
_cell.angle_beta   90.00
_cell.angle_gamma   90.00
#
_symmetry.space_group_name_H-M   'P 1'
#
loop_
_entity.id
_entity.type
_entity.pdbx_description
1 polymer ?
#
loop_
_entity_poly.entity_id
_entity_poly.type
_entity_poly.pdbx_seq_one_letter_code
_entity_poly.pdbx_strand_id
1 'polypeptide(L)'
;MDTFTLAATSFIIAVSLIITGKKDKLQASFICLCFAIFVSQVGAFSREVFLSAFWGEIKYLGILAIAPCALWFFRHLTHNKSILTKGFIVFSILSSSLGALFLFTPISRWSHFHPLLLSYTFATLGLCYIALMRYVNKLLPSVEKKRLGYLLFACPIALILSSIDLLIYFGFNFPSLAGIIISVLLYFILLIIAYPQIHELHDFFARTLVIFVSTVCSMVIFYFTAGFFSDSQLPSFTSILMASFLIVISLSPIRIILKLIFSFFY
;
A
#
# COMPACT_ATOMS: atom_id res chain seq x y z
N MET A 1 -2.53 -12.44 8.95
CA MET A 1 -1.34 -11.71 9.48
C MET A 1 -0.83 -10.65 8.49
N ASP A 2 -0.89 -10.89 7.19
CA ASP A 2 -0.44 -9.97 6.13
C ASP A 2 -1.28 -8.71 6.00
N THR A 3 -2.57 -8.83 6.29
CA THR A 3 -3.53 -7.72 6.36
C THR A 3 -3.09 -6.70 7.41
N PHE A 4 -2.61 -7.17 8.56
CA PHE A 4 -2.12 -6.32 9.65
C PHE A 4 -0.87 -5.55 9.24
N THR A 5 0.06 -6.16 8.52
CA THR A 5 1.32 -5.50 8.16
C THR A 5 1.13 -4.48 7.06
N LEU A 6 0.26 -4.77 6.09
CA LEU A 6 -0.16 -3.78 5.11
C LEU A 6 -0.94 -2.62 5.75
N ALA A 7 -1.78 -2.90 6.76
CA ALA A 7 -2.44 -1.85 7.54
C ALA A 7 -1.42 -0.99 8.28
N ALA A 8 -0.48 -1.61 9.01
CA ALA A 8 0.53 -0.90 9.78
C ALA A 8 1.42 -0.03 8.88
N THR A 9 1.94 -0.58 7.77
CA THR A 9 2.83 0.16 6.85
C THR A 9 2.10 1.33 6.19
N SER A 10 0.88 1.12 5.70
CA SER A 10 0.08 2.21 5.10
C SER A 10 -0.26 3.31 6.10
N PHE A 11 -0.59 2.96 7.34
CA PHE A 11 -0.80 3.94 8.42
C PHE A 11 0.47 4.73 8.74
N ILE A 12 1.59 4.03 8.93
CA ILE A 12 2.89 4.62 9.24
C ILE A 12 3.32 5.60 8.13
N ILE A 13 3.13 5.23 6.86
CA ILE A 13 3.44 6.09 5.71
C ILE A 13 2.54 7.34 5.72
N ALA A 14 1.25 7.18 5.97
CA ALA A 14 0.31 8.30 6.03
C ALA A 14 0.68 9.30 7.15
N VAL A 15 0.96 8.80 8.36
CA VAL A 15 1.38 9.62 9.50
C VAL A 15 2.71 10.33 9.23
N SER A 16 3.68 9.62 8.65
CA SER A 16 4.99 10.20 8.27
C SER A 16 4.84 11.40 7.35
N LEU A 17 3.97 11.30 6.35
CA LEU A 17 3.70 12.39 5.41
C LEU A 17 2.95 13.57 6.04
N ILE A 18 1.98 13.29 6.92
CA ILE A 18 1.27 14.34 7.67
C ILE A 18 2.27 15.14 8.51
N ILE A 19 3.18 14.44 9.19
CA ILE A 19 4.21 15.05 10.05
C ILE A 19 5.25 15.84 9.25
N THR A 20 5.61 15.36 8.06
CA THR A 20 6.61 16.03 7.21
C THR A 20 6.12 17.43 6.73
N GLY A 21 4.83 17.76 6.87
CA GLY A 21 4.32 19.13 6.82
C GLY A 21 4.39 19.84 5.46
N LYS A 22 4.97 19.21 4.43
CA LYS A 22 5.00 19.75 3.06
C LYS A 22 3.62 19.62 2.43
N LYS A 23 2.88 20.73 2.37
CA LYS A 23 1.50 20.80 1.85
C LYS A 23 1.41 20.71 0.32
N ASP A 24 2.13 19.78 -0.30
CA ASP A 24 1.99 19.53 -1.73
C ASP A 24 0.71 18.71 -2.00
N LYS A 25 -0.09 19.15 -2.97
CA LYS A 25 -1.35 18.49 -3.37
C LYS A 25 -1.15 17.00 -3.69
N LEU A 26 0.03 16.65 -4.19
CA LEU A 26 0.41 15.28 -4.50
C LEU A 26 0.62 14.42 -3.25
N GLN A 27 1.25 14.97 -2.20
CA GLN A 27 1.43 14.27 -0.92
C GLN A 27 0.08 14.07 -0.22
N ALA A 28 -0.79 15.09 -0.22
CA ALA A 28 -2.16 14.97 0.31
C ALA A 28 -2.95 13.85 -0.37
N SER A 29 -2.77 13.68 -1.69
CA SER A 29 -3.44 12.63 -2.46
C SER A 29 -2.92 11.24 -2.13
N PHE A 30 -1.61 11.13 -1.89
CA PHE A 30 -1.01 9.88 -1.49
C PHE A 30 -1.38 9.48 -0.05
N ILE A 31 -1.45 10.44 0.88
CA ILE A 31 -1.98 10.23 2.24
C ILE A 31 -3.39 9.65 2.18
N CYS A 32 -4.26 10.22 1.34
CA CYS A 32 -5.64 9.75 1.16
C CYS A 32 -5.70 8.29 0.67
N LEU A 33 -4.85 7.94 -0.32
CA LEU A 33 -4.73 6.56 -0.81
C LEU A 33 -4.22 5.59 0.27
N CYS A 34 -3.18 5.97 1.02
CA CYS A 34 -2.68 5.16 2.13
C CYS A 34 -3.73 4.97 3.22
N PHE A 35 -4.53 5.99 3.53
CA PHE A 35 -5.60 5.90 4.52
C PHE A 35 -6.74 4.99 4.05
N ALA A 36 -7.13 5.05 2.76
CA ALA A 36 -8.12 4.14 2.19
C ALA A 36 -7.69 2.66 2.28
N ILE A 37 -6.41 2.38 2.00
CA ILE A 37 -5.82 1.04 2.14
C ILE A 37 -5.81 0.61 3.61
N PHE A 38 -5.42 1.49 4.52
CA PHE A 38 -5.45 1.22 5.97
C PHE A 38 -6.84 0.83 6.45
N VAL A 39 -7.87 1.63 6.13
CA VAL A 39 -9.27 1.34 6.53
C VAL A 39 -9.74 -0.01 5.97
N SER A 40 -9.43 -0.31 4.72
CA SER A 40 -9.75 -1.61 4.10
C SER A 40 -9.10 -2.78 4.85
N GLN A 41 -7.83 -2.64 5.24
CA GLN A 41 -7.07 -3.74 5.85
C GLN A 41 -7.37 -3.93 7.33
N VAL A 42 -7.61 -2.83 8.06
CA VAL A 42 -8.12 -2.88 9.44
C VAL A 42 -9.49 -3.55 9.47
N GLY A 43 -10.38 -3.23 8.53
CA GLY A 43 -11.67 -3.92 8.41
C GLY A 43 -11.52 -5.43 8.19
N ALA A 44 -10.57 -5.85 7.35
CA ALA A 44 -10.29 -7.26 7.12
C ALA A 44 -9.73 -7.97 8.37
N PHE A 45 -8.73 -7.37 9.01
CA PHE A 45 -8.11 -7.94 10.22
C PHE A 45 -9.09 -8.03 11.39
N SER A 46 -9.84 -6.96 11.66
CA SER A 46 -10.80 -6.92 12.75
C SER A 46 -12.00 -7.85 12.52
N ARG A 47 -12.35 -8.15 11.27
CA ARG A 47 -13.37 -9.18 10.96
C ARG A 47 -12.90 -10.57 11.37
N GLU A 48 -11.62 -10.90 11.14
CA GLU A 48 -11.04 -12.18 11.55
C GLU A 48 -10.98 -12.32 13.08
N VAL A 49 -10.72 -11.22 13.80
CA VAL A 49 -10.57 -11.22 15.27
C VAL A 49 -11.92 -11.14 16.00
N PHE A 50 -12.81 -10.24 15.60
CA PHE A 50 -14.05 -9.94 16.32
C PHE A 50 -15.30 -10.61 15.74
N LEU A 51 -15.17 -11.34 14.62
CA LEU A 51 -16.24 -12.10 13.94
C LEU A 51 -17.54 -11.31 13.64
N SER A 52 -17.50 -9.98 13.74
CA SER A 52 -18.67 -9.11 13.57
C SER A 52 -18.85 -8.67 12.11
N ALA A 53 -20.10 -8.68 11.65
CA ALA A 53 -20.49 -8.26 10.30
C ALA A 53 -20.14 -6.79 10.00
N PHE A 54 -20.13 -5.94 11.04
CA PHE A 54 -19.80 -4.52 10.96
C PHE A 54 -18.39 -4.27 10.36
N TRP A 55 -17.41 -5.11 10.70
CA TRP A 55 -16.05 -5.00 10.16
C TRP A 55 -15.97 -5.37 8.67
N GLY A 56 -16.91 -6.19 8.19
CA GLY A 56 -17.07 -6.47 6.76
C GLY A 56 -17.46 -5.22 5.98
N GLU A 57 -18.38 -4.42 6.51
CA GLU A 57 -18.82 -3.16 5.89
C GLU A 57 -17.67 -2.15 5.82
N ILE A 58 -16.88 -2.03 6.89
CA ILE A 58 -15.68 -1.17 6.92
C ILE A 58 -14.66 -1.59 5.85
N LYS A 59 -14.43 -2.90 5.70
CA LYS A 59 -13.56 -3.44 4.64
C LYS A 59 -14.05 -2.99 3.26
N TYR A 60 -15.34 -3.13 2.97
CA TYR A 60 -15.89 -2.76 1.67
C TYR A 60 -15.87 -1.25 1.41
N LEU A 61 -16.13 -0.43 2.43
CA LEU A 61 -15.97 1.03 2.39
C LEU A 61 -14.54 1.43 2.03
N GLY A 62 -13.55 0.78 2.65
CA GLY A 62 -12.14 0.98 2.32
C GLY A 62 -11.83 0.66 0.87
N ILE A 63 -12.25 -0.52 0.37
CA ILE A 63 -12.04 -0.94 -1.03
C ILE A 63 -12.65 0.08 -2.01
N LEU A 64 -13.85 0.57 -1.69
CA LEU A 64 -14.53 1.57 -2.50
C LEU A 64 -13.82 2.92 -2.54
N ALA A 65 -13.17 3.31 -1.45
CA ALA A 65 -12.40 4.53 -1.35
C ALA A 65 -11.06 4.45 -2.10
N ILE A 66 -10.49 3.26 -2.28
CA ILE A 66 -9.20 3.07 -2.99
C ILE A 66 -9.28 3.59 -4.43
N ALA A 67 -10.37 3.29 -5.16
CA ALA A 67 -10.53 3.69 -6.56
C ALA A 67 -10.49 5.23 -6.80
N PRO A 68 -11.33 6.05 -6.14
CA PRO A 68 -11.29 7.50 -6.31
C PRO A 68 -9.99 8.10 -5.78
N CYS A 69 -9.42 7.56 -4.69
CA CYS A 69 -8.14 8.03 -4.15
C CYS A 69 -6.97 7.75 -5.10
N ALA A 70 -6.95 6.59 -5.75
CA ALA A 70 -5.96 6.23 -6.76
C ALA A 70 -6.04 7.16 -7.98
N LEU A 71 -7.23 7.36 -8.54
CA LEU A 71 -7.41 8.29 -9.67
C LEU A 71 -6.96 9.71 -9.31
N TRP A 72 -7.30 10.18 -8.10
CA TRP A 72 -6.86 11.49 -7.64
C TRP A 72 -5.33 11.57 -7.51
N PHE A 73 -4.70 10.57 -6.90
CA PHE A 73 -3.24 10.47 -6.78
C PHE A 73 -2.53 10.47 -8.15
N PHE A 74 -2.91 9.58 -9.07
CA PHE A 74 -2.27 9.47 -10.39
C PHE A 74 -2.44 10.73 -11.24
N ARG A 75 -3.55 11.45 -11.05
CA ARG A 75 -3.76 12.72 -11.73
C ARG A 75 -2.80 13.80 -11.25
N HIS A 76 -2.57 13.90 -9.94
CA HIS A 76 -1.59 14.84 -9.40
C HIS A 76 -0.16 14.43 -9.78
N LEU A 77 0.13 13.12 -9.81
CA LEU A 77 1.40 12.57 -10.27
C LEU A 77 1.70 12.91 -11.74
N THR A 78 0.67 13.04 -12.58
CA THR A 78 0.79 13.39 -14.01
C THR A 78 0.56 14.88 -14.30
N HIS A 79 0.61 15.74 -13.26
CA HIS A 79 0.43 17.19 -13.37
C HIS A 79 -0.83 17.62 -14.16
N ASN A 80 -1.93 16.86 -14.10
CA ASN A 80 -3.16 17.09 -14.88
C ASN A 80 -3.00 17.00 -16.41
N LYS A 81 -1.89 16.50 -16.95
CA LYS A 81 -1.64 16.39 -18.41
C LYS A 81 -2.01 15.02 -19.00
N SER A 82 -2.45 14.08 -18.17
CA SER A 82 -2.89 12.75 -18.63
C SER A 82 -4.37 12.75 -19.08
N ILE A 83 -4.80 11.64 -19.68
CA ILE A 83 -6.17 11.35 -20.15
C ILE A 83 -7.19 11.34 -18.99
N LEU A 84 -6.71 11.35 -17.74
CA LEU A 84 -7.52 11.42 -16.53
C LEU A 84 -8.22 12.79 -16.39
N THR A 85 -9.39 12.89 -17.00
CA THR A 85 -10.25 14.08 -16.95
C THR A 85 -10.91 14.21 -15.57
N LYS A 86 -11.28 15.45 -15.15
CA LYS A 86 -12.09 15.71 -13.94
C LYS A 86 -13.34 14.81 -13.87
N GLY A 87 -13.95 14.53 -15.02
CA GLY A 87 -15.13 13.66 -15.14
C GLY A 87 -14.91 12.23 -14.64
N PHE A 88 -13.76 11.61 -14.87
CA PHE A 88 -13.49 10.24 -14.40
C PHE A 88 -13.37 10.16 -12.87
N ILE A 89 -12.83 11.20 -12.23
CA ILE A 89 -12.77 11.28 -10.76
C ILE A 89 -14.17 11.49 -10.19
N VAL A 90 -14.98 12.37 -10.78
CA VAL A 90 -16.37 12.58 -10.35
C VAL A 90 -17.19 11.30 -10.56
N PHE A 91 -17.02 10.60 -11.68
CA PHE A 91 -17.66 9.31 -11.94
C PHE A 91 -17.24 8.25 -10.93
N SER A 92 -15.96 8.18 -10.57
CA SER A 92 -15.49 7.23 -9.56
C SER A 92 -15.99 7.57 -8.15
N ILE A 93 -16.05 8.86 -7.79
CA ILE A 93 -16.65 9.30 -6.53
C ILE A 93 -18.14 8.97 -6.51
N LEU A 94 -18.86 9.22 -7.60
CA LEU A 94 -20.29 8.93 -7.70
C LEU A 94 -20.55 7.43 -7.61
N SER A 95 -19.79 6.62 -8.36
CA SER A 95 -19.86 5.15 -8.31
C SER A 95 -19.49 4.61 -6.92
N SER A 96 -18.53 5.22 -6.23
CA SER A 96 -18.15 4.86 -4.87
C SER A 96 -19.22 5.27 -3.87
N SER A 97 -19.80 6.47 -3.98
CA SER A 97 -20.93 6.89 -3.12
C SER A 97 -22.15 5.98 -3.30
N LEU A 98 -22.42 5.55 -4.54
CA LEU A 98 -23.53 4.66 -4.86
C LEU A 98 -23.28 3.24 -4.31
N GLY A 99 -22.06 2.71 -4.44
CA GLY A 99 -21.68 1.43 -3.83
C GLY A 99 -21.72 1.47 -2.30
N ALA A 100 -21.43 2.62 -1.68
CA ALA A 100 -21.55 2.80 -0.24
C ALA A 100 -23.02 2.81 0.22
N LEU A 101 -23.92 3.41 -0.56
CA LEU A 101 -25.37 3.33 -0.32
C LEU A 101 -25.88 1.89 -0.45
N PHE A 102 -25.36 1.12 -1.40
CA PHE A 102 -25.73 -0.28 -1.57
C PHE A 102 -25.27 -1.19 -0.41
N LEU A 103 -24.20 -0.82 0.31
CA LEU A 103 -23.75 -1.56 1.51
C LEU A 103 -24.80 -1.56 2.63
N PHE A 104 -25.56 -0.46 2.79
CA PHE A 104 -26.62 -0.35 3.79
C PHE A 104 -27.96 -0.97 3.35
N THR A 105 -28.03 -1.51 2.13
CA THR A 105 -29.22 -2.18 1.59
C THR A 105 -29.06 -3.70 1.56
N PRO A 106 -30.14 -4.50 1.56
CA PRO A 106 -30.07 -5.97 1.55
C PRO A 106 -29.34 -6.57 0.33
N ILE A 107 -29.04 -5.75 -0.69
CA ILE A 107 -28.15 -6.07 -1.82
C ILE A 107 -26.72 -6.40 -1.39
N SER A 108 -26.25 -5.96 -0.22
CA SER A 108 -24.93 -6.36 0.28
C SER A 108 -24.81 -7.89 0.53
N ARG A 109 -25.92 -8.62 0.64
CA ARG A 109 -25.92 -10.09 0.83
C ARG A 109 -25.81 -10.87 -0.48
N TRP A 110 -25.80 -10.19 -1.63
CA TRP A 110 -25.66 -10.87 -2.91
C TRP A 110 -24.25 -11.42 -3.09
N SER A 111 -24.15 -12.71 -3.42
CA SER A 111 -22.87 -13.41 -3.62
C SER A 111 -21.98 -12.76 -4.69
N HIS A 112 -22.56 -11.98 -5.60
CA HIS A 112 -21.84 -11.31 -6.68
C HIS A 112 -21.39 -9.89 -6.33
N PHE A 113 -21.83 -9.33 -5.20
CA PHE A 113 -21.46 -7.97 -4.81
C PHE A 113 -19.96 -7.83 -4.57
N HIS A 114 -19.34 -8.79 -3.87
CA HIS A 114 -17.90 -8.79 -3.61
C HIS A 114 -17.03 -8.87 -4.88
N PRO A 115 -17.21 -9.82 -5.81
CA PRO A 115 -16.42 -9.89 -7.03
C PRO A 115 -16.65 -8.68 -7.94
N LEU A 116 -17.86 -8.11 -7.96
CA LEU A 116 -18.16 -6.89 -8.72
C LEU A 116 -17.37 -5.68 -8.17
N LEU A 117 -17.32 -5.52 -6.85
CA LEU A 117 -16.51 -4.48 -6.18
C LEU A 117 -15.03 -4.61 -6.53
N LEU A 118 -14.52 -5.84 -6.47
CA LEU A 118 -13.13 -6.16 -6.74
C LEU A 118 -12.78 -5.86 -8.21
N SER A 119 -13.63 -6.32 -9.13
CA SER A 119 -13.51 -6.05 -10.57
C SER A 119 -13.50 -4.55 -10.87
N TYR A 120 -14.37 -3.78 -10.24
CA TYR A 120 -14.37 -2.32 -10.34
C TYR A 120 -13.04 -1.70 -9.89
N THR A 121 -12.53 -2.08 -8.72
CA THR A 121 -11.24 -1.55 -8.23
C THR A 121 -10.08 -1.93 -9.15
N PHE A 122 -10.01 -3.18 -9.62
CA PHE A 122 -8.97 -3.60 -10.56
C PHE A 122 -9.07 -2.86 -11.90
N ALA A 123 -10.28 -2.65 -12.43
CA ALA A 123 -10.48 -1.90 -13.66
C ALA A 123 -10.02 -0.44 -13.52
N THR A 124 -10.32 0.21 -12.39
CA THR A 124 -9.86 1.58 -12.12
C THR A 124 -8.34 1.67 -11.97
N LEU A 125 -7.70 0.71 -11.28
CA LEU A 125 -6.24 0.63 -11.18
C LEU A 125 -5.58 0.36 -12.54
N GLY A 126 -6.18 -0.51 -13.37
CA GLY A 126 -5.73 -0.77 -14.74
C GLY A 126 -5.80 0.49 -15.61
N LEU A 127 -6.89 1.25 -15.51
CA LEU A 127 -7.02 2.56 -16.15
C LEU A 127 -5.94 3.54 -15.68
N CYS A 128 -5.67 3.62 -14.37
CA CYS A 128 -4.58 4.43 -13.83
C CYS A 128 -3.22 4.02 -14.41
N TYR A 129 -2.95 2.73 -14.52
CA TYR A 129 -1.71 2.21 -15.10
C TYR A 129 -1.56 2.57 -16.58
N ILE A 130 -2.61 2.40 -17.39
CA ILE A 130 -2.60 2.80 -18.81
C ILE A 130 -2.39 4.31 -18.95
N ALA A 131 -3.04 5.10 -18.09
CA ALA A 131 -2.88 6.56 -18.07
C ALA A 131 -1.45 6.98 -17.70
N LEU A 132 -0.80 6.27 -16.77
CA LEU A 132 0.61 6.47 -16.43
C LEU A 132 1.52 6.08 -17.60
N MET A 133 1.31 4.91 -18.20
CA MET A 133 2.09 4.41 -19.34
C MET A 133 2.06 5.40 -20.52
N ARG A 134 0.87 5.88 -20.87
CA ARG A 134 0.71 6.88 -21.94
C ARG A 134 1.37 8.21 -21.60
N TYR A 135 1.35 8.64 -20.33
CA TYR A 135 2.03 9.85 -19.89
C TYR A 135 3.55 9.69 -20.03
N VAL A 136 4.13 8.62 -19.48
CA VAL A 136 5.57 8.30 -19.56
C VAL A 136 6.05 8.23 -21.00
N ASN A 137 5.28 7.61 -21.89
CA ASN A 137 5.63 7.51 -23.31
C ASN A 137 5.64 8.86 -24.03
N LYS A 138 4.78 9.81 -23.61
CA LYS A 138 4.71 11.17 -24.18
C LYS A 138 5.75 12.14 -23.62
N LEU A 139 6.39 11.84 -22.48
CA LEU A 139 7.45 12.70 -21.95
C LEU A 139 8.71 12.62 -22.80
N LEU A 140 9.31 13.79 -23.03
CA LEU A 140 10.68 13.90 -23.51
C LEU A 140 11.63 13.24 -22.50
N PRO A 141 12.79 12.71 -22.96
CA PRO A 141 13.79 12.10 -22.09
C PRO A 141 14.29 13.13 -21.07
N SER A 142 13.70 13.06 -19.88
CA SER A 142 13.94 13.93 -18.72
C SER A 142 14.11 13.06 -17.48
N VAL A 143 14.65 13.65 -16.42
CA VAL A 143 14.82 12.97 -15.12
C VAL A 143 13.47 12.42 -14.59
N GLU A 144 12.38 13.13 -14.85
CA GLU A 144 11.02 12.70 -14.49
C GLU A 144 10.57 11.44 -15.25
N LYS A 145 10.95 11.31 -16.53
CA LYS A 145 10.65 10.11 -17.33
C LYS A 145 11.32 8.87 -16.76
N LYS A 146 12.58 8.97 -16.33
CA LYS A 146 13.29 7.85 -15.68
C LYS A 146 12.60 7.48 -14.36
N ARG A 147 12.29 8.46 -13.51
CA ARG A 147 11.61 8.27 -12.21
C ARG A 147 10.26 7.57 -12.37
N LEU A 148 9.40 8.08 -13.24
CA LEU A 148 8.07 7.50 -13.50
C LEU A 148 8.17 6.17 -14.27
N GLY A 149 9.24 5.98 -15.06
CA GLY A 149 9.57 4.71 -15.70
C GLY A 149 9.82 3.61 -14.68
N TYR A 150 10.56 3.87 -13.60
CA TYR A 150 10.75 2.88 -12.54
C TYR A 150 9.44 2.50 -11.85
N LEU A 151 8.55 3.46 -11.61
CA LEU A 151 7.21 3.18 -11.10
C LEU A 151 6.39 2.32 -12.07
N LEU A 152 6.50 2.61 -13.37
CA LEU A 152 5.84 1.84 -14.41
C LEU A 152 6.32 0.38 -14.46
N PHE A 153 7.59 0.12 -14.18
CA PHE A 153 8.12 -1.25 -14.07
C PHE A 153 7.79 -1.92 -12.72
N ALA A 154 7.79 -1.17 -11.62
CA ALA A 154 7.52 -1.72 -10.28
C ALA A 154 6.06 -2.21 -10.12
N CYS A 155 5.08 -1.50 -10.67
CA CYS A 155 3.66 -1.88 -10.60
C CYS A 155 3.34 -3.27 -11.19
N PRO A 156 3.74 -3.63 -12.43
CA PRO A 156 3.46 -4.94 -13.00
C PRO A 156 4.25 -6.05 -12.29
N ILE A 157 5.48 -5.78 -11.84
CA ILE A 157 6.24 -6.74 -11.01
C ILE A 157 5.47 -7.05 -9.73
N ALA A 158 4.99 -6.03 -9.02
CA ALA A 158 4.19 -6.20 -7.81
C ALA A 158 2.88 -6.95 -8.08
N LEU A 159 2.22 -6.72 -9.22
CA LEU A 159 1.01 -7.43 -9.62
C LEU A 159 1.29 -8.91 -9.89
N ILE A 160 2.34 -9.22 -10.65
CA ILE A 160 2.76 -10.60 -10.94
C ILE A 160 3.09 -11.32 -9.63
N LEU A 161 3.91 -10.71 -8.75
CA LEU A 161 4.26 -11.31 -7.48
C LEU A 161 3.04 -11.50 -6.57
N SER A 162 2.11 -10.53 -6.54
CA SER A 162 0.88 -10.66 -5.74
C SER A 162 -0.08 -11.71 -6.31
N SER A 163 -0.03 -11.97 -7.62
CA SER A 163 -0.83 -13.03 -8.26
C SER A 163 -0.34 -14.44 -7.93
N ILE A 164 0.87 -14.59 -7.36
CA ILE A 164 1.34 -15.88 -6.83
C ILE A 164 0.45 -16.36 -5.68
N ASP A 165 -0.21 -15.45 -4.95
CA ASP A 165 -1.20 -15.83 -3.93
C ASP A 165 -2.44 -16.52 -4.53
N LEU A 166 -2.72 -16.37 -5.84
CA LEU A 166 -3.78 -17.15 -6.52
C LEU A 166 -3.37 -18.62 -6.71
N LEU A 167 -2.07 -18.95 -6.76
CA LEU A 167 -1.63 -20.35 -6.76
C LEU A 167 -1.92 -21.04 -5.41
N ILE A 168 -2.08 -20.28 -4.33
CA ILE A 168 -2.52 -20.82 -3.03
C ILE A 168 -3.94 -21.40 -3.17
N TYR A 169 -4.81 -20.75 -3.95
CA TYR A 169 -6.15 -21.29 -4.25
C TYR A 169 -6.10 -22.60 -5.05
N PHE A 170 -5.03 -22.84 -5.82
CA PHE A 170 -4.78 -24.09 -6.53
C PHE A 170 -4.19 -25.22 -5.66
N GLY A 171 -4.04 -25.00 -4.35
CA GLY A 171 -3.65 -26.05 -3.39
C GLY A 171 -2.16 -26.11 -3.06
N PHE A 172 -1.36 -25.14 -3.50
CA PHE A 172 0.03 -25.02 -3.06
C PHE A 172 0.12 -24.28 -1.71
N ASN A 173 0.75 -24.90 -0.71
CA ASN A 173 0.96 -24.34 0.63
C ASN A 173 2.05 -23.26 0.66
N PHE A 174 1.87 -22.18 -0.11
CA PHE A 174 2.69 -20.99 0.03
C PHE A 174 2.03 -20.02 1.02
N PRO A 175 2.82 -19.36 1.89
CA PRO A 175 2.29 -18.28 2.71
C PRO A 175 1.88 -17.11 1.81
N SER A 176 0.79 -16.42 2.17
CA SER A 176 0.39 -15.22 1.46
C SER A 176 1.50 -14.15 1.57
N LEU A 177 1.80 -13.50 0.45
CA LEU A 177 2.88 -12.51 0.35
C LEU A 177 2.38 -11.17 -0.19
N ALA A 178 1.15 -11.09 -0.72
CA ALA A 178 0.61 -9.89 -1.34
C ALA A 178 0.64 -8.67 -0.39
N GLY A 179 0.38 -8.85 0.91
CA GLY A 179 0.43 -7.75 1.88
C GLY A 179 1.82 -7.10 2.00
N ILE A 180 2.88 -7.92 1.97
CA ILE A 180 4.27 -7.46 2.01
C ILE A 180 4.62 -6.76 0.70
N ILE A 181 4.28 -7.38 -0.44
CA ILE A 181 4.59 -6.86 -1.77
C ILE A 181 3.92 -5.49 -1.98
N ILE A 182 2.66 -5.34 -1.60
CA ILE A 182 1.93 -4.06 -1.68
C ILE A 182 2.53 -3.04 -0.70
N SER A 183 2.97 -3.45 0.48
CA SER A 183 3.66 -2.57 1.44
C SER A 183 4.97 -2.01 0.85
N VAL A 184 5.77 -2.88 0.22
CA VAL A 184 7.00 -2.49 -0.49
C VAL A 184 6.66 -1.51 -1.62
N LEU A 185 5.60 -1.77 -2.39
CA LEU A 185 5.15 -0.88 -3.46
C LEU A 185 4.72 0.49 -2.92
N LEU A 186 3.96 0.55 -1.83
CA LEU A 186 3.58 1.81 -1.19
C LEU A 186 4.79 2.59 -0.67
N TYR A 187 5.74 1.89 -0.05
CA TYR A 187 6.98 2.51 0.40
C TYR A 187 7.82 3.04 -0.78
N PHE A 188 7.87 2.30 -1.89
CA PHE A 188 8.52 2.74 -3.12
C PHE A 188 7.87 4.01 -3.69
N ILE A 189 6.53 4.07 -3.71
CA ILE A 189 5.79 5.26 -4.12
C ILE A 189 6.09 6.44 -3.18
N LEU A 190 6.08 6.24 -1.86
CA LEU A 190 6.46 7.27 -0.89
C LEU A 190 7.83 7.86 -1.22
N LEU A 191 8.80 7.01 -1.55
CA LEU A 191 10.17 7.43 -1.78
C LEU A 191 10.31 8.27 -3.05
N ILE A 192 9.59 7.90 -4.12
CA ILE A 192 9.48 8.68 -5.37
C ILE A 192 8.89 10.07 -5.11
N ILE A 193 7.94 10.19 -4.18
CA ILE A 193 7.26 11.43 -3.84
C ILE A 193 8.11 12.32 -2.93
N ALA A 194 8.70 11.73 -1.89
CA ALA A 194 9.41 12.45 -0.84
C ALA A 194 10.76 13.01 -1.33
N TYR A 195 11.39 12.35 -2.31
CA TYR A 195 12.72 12.71 -2.79
C TYR A 195 12.75 12.86 -4.32
N PRO A 196 12.22 13.97 -4.86
CA PRO A 196 12.19 14.22 -6.30
C PRO A 196 13.56 14.49 -6.93
N GLN A 197 14.61 14.74 -6.12
CA GLN A 197 15.96 15.16 -6.54
C GLN A 197 17.03 14.06 -6.53
N ILE A 198 16.70 12.79 -6.21
CA ILE A 198 17.74 11.75 -6.10
C ILE A 198 18.35 11.49 -7.49
N HIS A 199 19.56 12.00 -7.66
CA HIS A 199 20.33 11.94 -8.91
C HIS A 199 20.92 10.53 -9.16
N GLU A 200 20.93 9.64 -8.15
CA GLU A 200 21.54 8.32 -8.24
C GLU A 200 20.66 7.22 -7.64
N LEU A 201 20.22 6.30 -8.52
CA LEU A 201 19.55 5.04 -8.19
C LEU A 201 20.31 4.24 -7.12
N HIS A 202 21.61 4.47 -6.98
CA HIS A 202 22.48 3.77 -6.04
C HIS A 202 22.15 4.13 -4.58
N ASP A 203 21.85 5.39 -4.28
CA ASP A 203 21.49 5.81 -2.92
C ASP A 203 20.10 5.27 -2.54
N PHE A 204 19.22 5.15 -3.55
CA PHE A 204 17.94 4.46 -3.48
C PHE A 204 18.09 2.95 -3.18
N PHE A 205 18.94 2.27 -3.94
CA PHE A 205 19.24 0.86 -3.73
C PHE A 205 19.93 0.65 -2.40
N ALA A 206 20.85 1.52 -1.99
CA ALA A 206 21.53 1.44 -0.71
C ALA A 206 20.53 1.54 0.45
N ARG A 207 19.59 2.49 0.43
CA ARG A 207 18.59 2.62 1.49
C ARG A 207 17.62 1.43 1.54
N THR A 208 17.17 0.96 0.38
CA THR A 208 16.28 -0.22 0.28
C THR A 208 17.01 -1.50 0.67
N LEU A 209 18.28 -1.64 0.29
CA LEU A 209 19.16 -2.75 0.64
C LEU A 209 19.48 -2.74 2.13
N VAL A 210 19.70 -1.58 2.74
CA VAL A 210 19.86 -1.46 4.20
C VAL A 210 18.60 -1.95 4.92
N ILE A 211 17.41 -1.56 4.48
CA ILE A 211 16.14 -2.05 5.03
C ILE A 211 16.02 -3.57 4.83
N PHE A 212 16.34 -4.07 3.63
CA PHE A 212 16.29 -5.49 3.33
C PHE A 212 17.26 -6.29 4.22
N VAL A 213 18.52 -5.88 4.27
CA VAL A 213 19.57 -6.50 5.09
C VAL A 213 19.23 -6.42 6.57
N SER A 214 18.72 -5.29 7.07
CA SER A 214 18.31 -5.19 8.48
C SER A 214 17.09 -6.04 8.78
N THR A 215 16.18 -6.24 7.81
CA THR A 215 15.02 -7.11 7.95
C THR A 215 15.43 -8.57 8.01
N VAL A 216 16.31 -9.00 7.11
CA VAL A 216 16.88 -10.36 7.09
C VAL A 216 17.70 -10.60 8.36
N CYS A 217 18.52 -9.64 8.78
CA CYS A 217 19.31 -9.76 10.01
C CYS A 217 18.40 -9.84 11.25
N SER A 218 17.39 -8.99 11.36
CA SER A 218 16.40 -9.04 12.44
C SER A 218 15.67 -10.38 12.46
N MET A 219 15.29 -10.89 11.28
CA MET A 219 14.65 -12.20 11.16
C MET A 219 15.55 -13.34 11.64
N VAL A 220 16.83 -13.33 11.26
CA VAL A 220 17.81 -14.33 11.71
C VAL A 220 18.01 -14.25 13.22
N ILE A 221 18.12 -13.06 13.80
CA ILE A 221 18.24 -12.87 15.25
C ILE A 221 17.00 -13.38 15.97
N PHE A 222 15.80 -13.09 15.47
CA PHE A 222 14.55 -13.60 16.04
C PHE A 222 14.47 -15.12 15.95
N TYR A 223 14.83 -15.71 14.82
CA TYR A 223 14.82 -17.17 14.64
C TYR A 223 15.84 -17.86 15.56
N PHE A 224 17.03 -17.27 15.70
CA PHE A 224 18.08 -17.77 16.59
C PHE A 224 17.65 -17.69 18.05
N THR A 225 17.06 -16.56 18.46
CA THR A 225 16.54 -16.37 19.82
C THR A 225 15.38 -17.32 20.11
N ALA A 226 14.42 -17.43 19.19
CA ALA A 226 13.29 -18.34 19.34
C ALA A 226 13.72 -19.80 19.41
N GLY A 227 14.69 -20.21 18.59
CA GLY A 227 15.25 -21.58 18.59
C GLY A 227 16.12 -21.90 19.81
N PHE A 228 16.72 -20.89 20.46
CA PHE A 228 17.54 -21.08 21.65
C PHE A 228 16.73 -21.07 22.95
N PHE A 229 15.62 -20.34 22.98
CA PHE A 229 14.80 -20.15 24.18
C PHE A 229 13.46 -20.91 24.18
N SER A 230 13.07 -21.59 23.10
CA SER A 230 11.78 -22.28 23.02
C SER A 230 11.94 -23.79 22.82
N ASP A 231 11.43 -24.60 23.76
CA ASP A 231 11.26 -26.07 23.63
C ASP A 231 10.04 -26.46 22.76
N SER A 232 9.26 -25.49 22.30
CA SER A 232 8.02 -25.67 21.52
C SER A 232 8.18 -25.30 20.04
N GLN A 233 7.27 -25.81 19.19
CA GLN A 233 7.22 -25.57 17.73
C GLN A 233 7.58 -24.13 17.34
N LEU A 234 8.59 -23.99 16.49
CA LEU A 234 9.09 -22.72 15.96
C LEU A 234 7.94 -21.92 15.31
N PRO A 235 7.82 -20.61 15.59
CA PRO A 235 6.84 -19.76 14.93
C PRO A 235 7.07 -19.80 13.41
N SER A 236 5.97 -19.73 12.64
CA SER A 236 6.04 -19.82 11.18
C SER A 236 6.97 -18.75 10.59
N PHE A 237 7.84 -19.18 9.66
CA PHE A 237 8.83 -18.33 8.96
C PHE A 237 8.23 -16.99 8.51
N THR A 238 7.03 -17.03 7.94
CA THR A 238 6.29 -15.86 7.47
C THR A 238 5.99 -14.86 8.57
N SER A 239 5.61 -15.32 9.77
CA SER A 239 5.28 -14.46 10.90
C SER A 239 6.51 -13.67 11.38
N ILE A 240 7.67 -14.33 11.44
CA ILE A 240 8.92 -13.73 11.88
C ILE A 240 9.46 -12.74 10.82
N LEU A 241 9.44 -13.14 9.55
CA LEU A 241 9.81 -12.27 8.43
C LEU A 241 8.96 -10.99 8.42
N MET A 242 7.67 -11.16 8.64
CA MET A 242 6.70 -10.08 8.62
C MET A 242 6.84 -9.13 9.82
N ALA A 243 7.07 -9.66 11.03
CA ALA A 243 7.34 -8.86 12.21
C ALA A 243 8.64 -8.04 12.05
N SER A 244 9.69 -8.68 11.53
CA SER A 244 10.99 -8.04 11.26
C SER A 244 10.85 -6.89 10.25
N PHE A 245 10.09 -7.11 9.19
CA PHE A 245 9.85 -6.11 8.15
C PHE A 245 9.07 -4.90 8.69
N LEU A 246 8.06 -5.15 9.52
CA LEU A 246 7.27 -4.11 10.17
C LEU A 246 8.14 -3.27 11.12
N ILE A 247 8.97 -3.91 11.95
CA ILE A 247 9.92 -3.23 12.84
C ILE A 247 10.83 -2.30 12.04
N VAL A 248 11.46 -2.81 10.98
CA VAL A 248 12.41 -2.05 10.18
C VAL A 248 11.74 -0.86 9.48
N ILE A 249 10.57 -1.04 8.86
CA ILE A 249 9.86 0.06 8.19
C ILE A 249 9.33 1.09 9.19
N SER A 250 8.91 0.66 10.38
CA SER A 250 8.43 1.55 11.42
C SER A 250 9.53 2.42 12.03
N LEU A 251 10.79 1.98 11.99
CA LEU A 251 11.92 2.62 12.67
C LEU A 251 12.20 4.04 12.18
N SER A 252 12.17 4.26 10.86
CA SER A 252 12.40 5.57 10.24
C SER A 252 11.35 6.64 10.67
N PRO A 253 10.04 6.39 10.52
CA PRO A 253 9.00 7.32 10.96
C PRO A 253 8.89 7.43 12.49
N ILE A 254 9.07 6.34 13.25
CA ILE A 254 9.09 6.40 14.73
C ILE A 254 10.22 7.32 15.20
N ARG A 255 11.40 7.28 14.57
CA ARG A 255 12.52 8.17 14.91
C ARG A 255 12.18 9.65 14.67
N ILE A 256 11.40 9.95 13.62
CA ILE A 256 10.94 11.32 13.32
C ILE A 256 9.89 11.76 14.35
N ILE A 257 8.92 10.88 14.67
CA ILE A 257 7.91 11.14 15.70
C ILE A 257 8.57 11.39 17.06
N LEU A 258 9.50 10.53 17.47
CA LEU A 258 10.26 10.68 18.70
C LEU A 258 11.01 12.01 18.73
N LYS A 259 11.71 12.40 17.66
CA LYS A 259 12.37 13.70 17.59
C LYS A 259 11.41 14.86 17.78
N LEU A 260 10.21 14.77 17.22
CA LEU A 260 9.20 15.83 17.30
C LEU A 260 8.58 15.93 18.69
N ILE A 261 8.30 14.78 19.33
CA ILE A 261 7.87 14.72 20.73
C ILE A 261 8.96 15.29 21.65
N PHE A 262 10.22 14.87 21.47
CA PHE A 262 11.33 15.38 22.27
C PHE A 262 11.55 16.88 22.06
N SER A 263 11.42 17.40 20.84
CA SER A 263 11.45 18.85 20.54
C SER A 263 10.24 19.63 21.07
N PHE A 264 9.14 18.95 21.41
CA PHE A 264 7.99 19.60 22.04
C PHE A 264 8.19 19.71 23.56
N PHE A 265 8.91 18.74 24.15
CA PHE A 265 9.22 18.71 25.58
C PHE A 265 10.52 19.44 25.95
N TYR A 266 11.42 19.68 24.98
CA TYR A 266 12.73 20.31 25.15
C TYR A 266 12.98 21.35 24.06
#